data_AF-A0A5B9WEN9-F1
#
_entry.id   AF-A0A5B9WEN9-F1
#
_cell.length_a   1.000
_cell.length_b   1.000
_cell.length_c   1.000
_cell.angle_alpha   90.00
_cell.angle_beta   90.00
_cell.angle_gamma   90.00
#
_symmetry.space_group_name_H-M   'P 1'
#
loop_
_entity.id
_entity.type
_entity.pdbx_description
1 polymer ?
#
loop_
_entity_poly.entity_id
_entity_poly.type
_entity_poly.pdbx_seq_one_letter_code
_entity_poly.pdbx_strand_id
1 'polypeptide(L)' 'MSDALQPIGGKSFEDLKQTNEHGAEYWSARDIQPLFGYGQWRRFENAIKKAQTSCEQ' A
#
# COMPACT_ATOMS: atom_id res chain seq x y z
N MET A 1 4.72 -0.87 25.94
CA MET A 1 4.40 0.15 24.92
C MET A 1 4.92 -0.35 23.58
N SER A 2 4.16 -0.10 22.51
CA SER A 2 4.44 -0.38 21.09
C SER A 2 4.55 -1.85 20.67
N ASP A 3 3.39 -2.51 20.55
CA ASP A 3 3.20 -3.62 19.61
C ASP A 3 3.07 -3.02 18.21
N ALA A 4 4.20 -2.69 17.59
CA ALA A 4 4.23 -2.19 16.24
C ALA A 4 3.94 -3.37 15.30
N LEU A 5 2.80 -3.31 14.60
CA LEU A 5 2.41 -4.26 13.58
C LEU A 5 3.55 -4.40 12.56
N GLN A 6 4.38 -5.43 12.70
CA GLN A 6 5.47 -5.68 11.77
C GLN A 6 4.87 -6.23 10.48
N PRO A 7 5.02 -5.53 9.34
CA PRO A 7 4.53 -6.04 8.08
C PRO A 7 5.28 -7.32 7.71
N ILE A 8 4.54 -8.30 7.21
CA ILE A 8 5.07 -9.60 6.79
C ILE A 8 6.15 -9.35 5.72
N GLY A 9 7.41 -9.62 6.06
CA GLY A 9 8.58 -9.43 5.17
C GLY A 9 9.56 -8.31 5.55
N GLY A 10 9.34 -7.59 6.66
CA GLY A 10 10.32 -6.63 7.22
C GLY A 10 10.47 -5.32 6.45
N LYS A 11 9.65 -5.10 5.41
CA LYS A 11 9.54 -3.83 4.69
C LYS A 11 8.22 -3.15 5.05
N SER A 12 8.30 -1.90 5.50
CA SER A 12 7.15 -1.04 5.75
C SER A 12 6.50 -0.58 4.45
N PHE A 13 5.31 0.01 4.56
CA PHE A 13 4.64 0.67 3.44
C PHE A 13 5.51 1.79 2.85
N GLU A 14 6.19 2.56 3.70
CA GLU A 14 7.07 3.65 3.27
C GLU A 14 8.32 3.14 2.54
N ASP A 15 8.82 1.95 2.88
CA ASP A 15 9.98 1.35 2.20
C ASP A 15 9.69 0.96 0.74
N LEU A 16 8.41 0.89 0.35
CA LEU A 16 7.97 0.59 -1.02
C LEU A 16 7.68 1.83 -1.86
N LYS A 17 7.86 3.03 -1.27
CA LYS A 17 7.62 4.31 -1.94
C LYS A 17 8.65 4.53 -3.05
N GLN A 18 8.17 4.97 -4.19
CA GLN A 18 8.95 5.35 -5.35
C GLN A 18 8.64 6.80 -5.71
N THR A 19 9.51 7.45 -6.46
CA THR A 19 9.33 8.81 -6.94
C THR A 19 9.47 8.83 -8.45
N ASN A 20 8.51 9.42 -9.16
CA ASN A 20 8.58 9.53 -10.62
C ASN A 20 9.47 10.71 -11.05
N GLU A 21 9.68 10.86 -12.36
CA GLU A 21 10.49 11.95 -12.94
C GLU A 21 9.97 13.37 -12.62
N HIS A 22 8.71 13.48 -12.21
CA HIS A 22 8.08 14.74 -11.81
C HIS A 22 8.14 15.00 -10.28
N GLY A 23 8.81 14.13 -9.52
CA GLY A 23 8.92 14.27 -8.06
C GLY A 23 7.68 13.79 -7.29
N ALA A 24 6.69 13.18 -7.94
CA ALA A 24 5.51 12.64 -7.27
C ALA A 24 5.77 11.24 -6.71
N GLU A 25 5.31 11.02 -5.48
CA GLU A 25 5.41 9.75 -4.77
C GLU A 25 4.36 8.75 -5.27
N TYR A 26 4.76 7.50 -5.48
CA TYR A 26 3.87 6.43 -5.90
C TYR A 26 4.32 5.06 -5.36
N TRP A 27 3.39 4.10 -5.39
CA TRP A 27 3.64 2.71 -5.00
C TRP A 27 3.21 1.77 -6.11
N SER A 28 3.99 0.71 -6.32
CA SER A 28 3.62 -0.38 -7.22
C SER A 28 2.59 -1.29 -6.55
N ALA A 29 1.44 -1.48 -7.20
CA ALA A 29 0.39 -2.39 -6.74
C ALA A 29 0.87 -3.84 -6.55
N ARG A 30 1.91 -4.26 -7.30
CA ARG A 30 2.50 -5.60 -7.19
C ARG A 30 3.35 -5.74 -5.94
N ASP A 31 4.07 -4.69 -5.56
CA ASP A 31 5.01 -4.72 -4.44
C ASP A 31 4.29 -4.59 -3.10
N ILE A 32 3.19 -3.82 -3.07
CA ILE A 32 2.33 -3.69 -1.89
C ILE A 32 1.34 -4.85 -1.74
N GLN A 33 1.07 -5.63 -2.80
CA GLN A 33 0.16 -6.77 -2.75
C GLN A 33 0.41 -7.71 -1.53
N PRO A 34 1.64 -8.22 -1.29
CA PRO A 34 1.91 -9.09 -0.14
C PRO A 34 1.75 -8.37 1.20
N LEU A 35 2.08 -7.07 1.25
CA LEU A 35 2.00 -6.25 2.47
C LEU A 35 0.56 -6.17 3.00
N PHE A 36 -0.41 -6.06 2.10
CA PHE A 36 -1.83 -5.97 2.42
C PHE A 36 -2.55 -7.33 2.37
N GLY A 37 -1.81 -8.43 2.21
CA GLY A 37 -2.38 -9.79 2.21
C GLY A 37 -3.27 -10.11 1.00
N TYR A 38 -3.13 -9.39 -0.12
CA TYR A 38 -3.93 -9.65 -1.31
C TYR A 38 -3.36 -10.82 -2.12
N GLY A 39 -4.21 -11.79 -2.49
CA GLY A 39 -3.81 -12.90 -3.36
C GLY A 39 -3.64 -12.51 -4.85
N GLN A 40 -4.20 -11.38 -5.28
CA GLN A 40 -4.09 -10.88 -6.65
C GLN A 40 -4.05 -9.34 -6.65
N TRP A 41 -3.06 -8.74 -7.31
CA TRP A 41 -2.91 -7.27 -7.41
C TRP A 41 -4.16 -6.55 -7.95
N ARG A 42 -4.95 -7.19 -8.83
CA ARG A 42 -6.18 -6.59 -9.38
C ARG A 42 -7.22 -6.27 -8.30
N ARG A 43 -7.23 -7.00 -7.18
CA ARG A 43 -8.13 -6.72 -6.05
C ARG A 43 -7.77 -5.44 -5.31
N PHE A 44 -6.57 -4.91 -5.53
CA PHE A 44 -6.10 -3.67 -4.93
C PHE A 44 -6.92 -2.45 -5.41
N GLU A 45 -7.46 -2.48 -6.64
CA GLU A 45 -8.33 -1.40 -7.14
C GLU A 45 -9.56 -1.19 -6.26
N ASN A 46 -10.17 -2.27 -5.77
CA ASN A 46 -11.31 -2.19 -4.85
C ASN A 46 -10.90 -1.61 -3.49
N ALA A 47 -9.66 -1.85 -3.05
CA ALA A 47 -9.14 -1.27 -1.81
C ALA A 47 -8.97 0.25 -1.95
N ILE A 48 -8.42 0.71 -3.08
CA ILE A 48 -8.30 2.15 -3.40
C ILE A 48 -9.68 2.81 -3.42
N LYS A 49 -10.66 2.21 -4.11
CA LYS A 49 -12.04 2.74 -4.17
C LYS A 49 -12.64 2.89 -2.78
N LYS A 50 -12.49 1.87 -1.92
CA LYS A 50 -12.96 1.94 -0.53
C LYS A 50 -12.27 3.04 0.26
N ALA A 51 -10.95 3.19 0.12
CA ALA A 51 -10.20 4.24 0.79
C ALA A 51 -10.66 5.64 0.35
N GLN A 52 -10.91 5.84 -0.95
CA GLN A 52 -11.49 7.08 -1.49
C GLN A 52 -12.85 7.38 -0.85
N THR A 53 -13.77 6.41 -0.87
CA THR A 53 -15.09 6.57 -0.23
C THR A 53 -14.98 6.87 1.26
N SER A 54 -14.03 6.26 1.98
CA SER A 54 -13.83 6.53 3.41
C SER A 54 -13.34 7.95 3.69
N CYS A 55 -12.65 8.61 2.75
CA CYS A 55 -12.25 10.01 2.89
C CYS A 55 -13.39 11.00 2.59
N GLU A 56 -14.49 10.55 2.00
CA GLU A 56 -15.67 11.36 1.69
C GLU A 56 -16.73 11.33 2.82
N GLN A 57 -16.53 10.47 3.83
CA GLN A 57 -17.36 10.38 5.04
C GLN A 57 -16.79 11.26 6.15
#